data_AF-A0A3B8X003-F1
#
_entry.id   AF-A0A3B8X003-F1
#
_cell.length_a   1.000
_cell.length_b   1.000
_cell.length_c   1.000
_cell.angle_alpha   90.00
_cell.angle_beta   90.00
_cell.angle_gamma   90.00
#
_symmetry.space_group_name_H-M   'P 1'
#
loop_
_entity.id
_entity.type
_entity.pdbx_description
1 polymer ?
#
loop_
_entity_poly.entity_id
_entity_poly.type
_entity_poly.pdbx_seq_one_letter_code
_entity_poly.pdbx_strand_id
1 'polypeptide(L)'
;MAARNAFYAQSGGVTSVINASACAVIETARQHPGQIGRVYAGANGIIGALTEDMFDTSLESEQTIAMLRHTPGGAFGSCRFKLKSPEENLREYERLIEVFRAHDIGYFFYNGGGDSQDTANKVASFSA
;
A
#
# COMPACT_ATOMS: atom_id res chain seq x y z
N MET A 1 0.52 18.44 14.57
CA MET A 1 1.13 17.94 13.31
C MET A 1 0.01 17.45 12.43
N ALA A 2 0.13 17.56 11.10
CA ALA A 2 -0.83 16.95 10.18
C ALA A 2 -0.82 15.42 10.37
N ALA A 3 -1.94 14.76 10.11
CA ALA A 3 -2.02 13.31 10.11
C ALA A 3 -1.13 12.74 8.99
N ARG A 4 -0.36 11.69 9.29
CA ARG A 4 0.49 11.04 8.29
C ARG A 4 -0.36 10.32 7.24
N ASN A 5 0.16 10.25 6.01
CA ASN A 5 -0.46 9.52 4.92
C ASN A 5 -0.27 8.00 5.08
N ALA A 6 -1.04 7.24 4.33
CA ALA A 6 -0.96 5.79 4.27
C ALA A 6 -0.57 5.32 2.88
N PHE A 7 0.18 4.22 2.83
CA PHE A 7 0.42 3.45 1.62
C PHE A 7 -0.36 2.14 1.71
N TYR A 8 -1.05 1.78 0.63
CA TYR A 8 -1.73 0.52 0.44
C TYR A 8 -1.19 -0.18 -0.81
N ALA A 9 -0.98 -1.49 -0.75
CA ALA A 9 -0.60 -2.26 -1.92
C ALA A 9 -1.16 -3.69 -1.88
N GLN A 10 -1.49 -4.21 -3.06
CA GLN A 10 -1.87 -5.60 -3.28
C GLN A 10 -0.63 -6.43 -3.65
N SER A 11 -0.54 -7.63 -3.10
CA SER A 11 0.63 -8.49 -3.28
C SER A 11 0.25 -9.95 -3.49
N GLY A 12 0.98 -10.63 -4.38
CA GLY A 12 0.75 -12.01 -4.77
C GLY A 12 -0.36 -12.17 -5.81
N GLY A 13 -0.98 -13.35 -5.82
CA GLY A 13 -2.11 -13.64 -6.71
C GLY A 13 -3.36 -12.89 -6.26
N VAL A 14 -4.00 -12.17 -7.18
CA VAL A 14 -5.27 -11.48 -6.91
C VAL A 14 -6.41 -12.47 -6.69
N THR A 15 -7.46 -12.04 -5.98
CA THR A 15 -8.65 -12.87 -5.69
C THR A 15 -9.91 -12.19 -6.21
N SER A 16 -11.05 -12.88 -6.13
CA SER A 16 -12.36 -12.30 -6.47
C SER A 16 -12.80 -11.19 -5.50
N VAL A 17 -12.14 -11.03 -4.34
CA VAL A 17 -12.59 -10.15 -3.25
C VAL A 17 -11.51 -9.23 -2.68
N ILE A 18 -10.27 -9.28 -3.18
CA ILE A 18 -9.16 -8.47 -2.64
C ILE A 18 -9.42 -6.95 -2.72
N ASN A 19 -10.23 -6.51 -3.71
CA ASN A 19 -10.67 -5.12 -3.82
C ASN A 19 -11.70 -4.72 -2.76
N ALA A 20 -12.46 -5.66 -2.17
CA ALA A 20 -13.32 -5.34 -1.04
C ALA A 20 -12.51 -4.94 0.20
N SER A 21 -11.37 -5.58 0.43
CA SER A 21 -10.42 -5.14 1.47
C SER A 21 -9.80 -3.78 1.12
N ALA A 22 -9.48 -3.53 -0.15
CA ALA A 22 -8.98 -2.22 -0.61
C ALA A 22 -9.99 -1.10 -0.35
N CYS A 23 -11.26 -1.34 -0.72
CA CYS A 23 -12.40 -0.47 -0.46
C CYS A 23 -12.48 -0.13 1.04
N ALA A 24 -12.46 -1.15 1.90
CA ALA A 24 -12.57 -0.96 3.33
C ALA A 24 -11.43 -0.11 3.92
N VAL A 25 -10.18 -0.33 3.50
CA VAL A 25 -9.03 0.48 3.94
C VAL A 25 -9.22 1.95 3.55
N ILE A 26 -9.57 2.22 2.29
CA ILE A 26 -9.70 3.58 1.77
C ILE A 26 -10.89 4.30 2.41
N GLU A 27 -12.07 3.67 2.47
CA GLU A 27 -13.27 4.24 3.09
C GLU A 27 -13.04 4.52 4.59
N THR A 28 -12.42 3.58 5.31
CA THR A 28 -12.15 3.75 6.75
C THR A 28 -11.14 4.87 6.99
N ALA A 29 -10.07 4.96 6.20
CA ALA A 29 -9.11 6.06 6.32
C ALA A 29 -9.78 7.42 6.08
N ARG A 30 -10.66 7.52 5.07
CA ARG A 30 -11.44 8.74 4.77
C ARG A 30 -12.38 9.15 5.92
N GLN A 31 -12.85 8.18 6.73
CA GLN A 31 -13.67 8.45 7.91
C GLN A 31 -12.87 8.95 9.13
N HIS A 32 -11.53 8.84 9.09
CA HIS A 32 -10.64 9.23 10.18
C HIS A 32 -9.56 10.25 9.75
N PRO A 33 -9.93 11.42 9.19
CA PRO A 33 -8.98 12.40 8.63
C PRO A 33 -8.05 13.04 9.67
N GLY A 34 -8.38 12.93 10.96
CA GLY A 34 -7.51 13.37 12.06
C GLY A 34 -6.41 12.36 12.43
N GLN A 35 -6.48 11.12 11.92
CA GLN A 35 -5.52 10.05 12.22
C GLN A 35 -4.73 9.64 10.98
N ILE A 36 -5.41 9.52 9.83
CA ILE A 36 -4.80 9.14 8.55
C ILE A 36 -5.11 10.25 7.54
N GLY A 37 -4.06 10.74 6.88
CA GLY A 37 -4.16 11.69 5.77
C GLY A 37 -4.66 11.01 4.49
N ARG A 38 -3.93 11.19 3.40
CA ARG A 38 -4.23 10.55 2.10
C ARG A 38 -3.85 9.07 2.12
N VAL A 39 -4.55 8.27 1.32
CA VAL A 39 -4.17 6.89 1.02
C VAL A 39 -3.60 6.85 -0.40
N TYR A 40 -2.33 6.51 -0.52
CA TYR A 40 -1.66 6.22 -1.78
C TYR A 40 -1.71 4.72 -2.04
N ALA A 41 -2.11 4.30 -3.24
CA ALA A 41 -2.07 2.90 -3.64
C ALA A 41 -0.90 2.63 -4.59
N GLY A 42 -0.04 1.66 -4.27
CA GLY A 42 1.11 1.32 -5.12
C GLY A 42 0.69 0.60 -6.41
N ALA A 43 1.11 1.14 -7.56
CA ALA A 43 0.90 0.49 -8.83
C ALA A 43 1.67 -0.85 -8.89
N ASN A 44 0.98 -1.94 -9.18
CA ASN A 44 1.57 -3.27 -9.23
C ASN A 44 2.25 -3.70 -7.92
N GLY A 45 1.67 -3.34 -6.79
CA GLY A 45 2.14 -3.76 -5.46
C GLY A 45 3.32 -2.95 -4.93
N ILE A 46 4.25 -3.60 -4.23
CA ILE A 46 5.41 -2.91 -3.63
C ILE A 46 6.38 -2.30 -4.67
N ILE A 47 6.35 -2.80 -5.91
CA ILE A 47 7.13 -2.22 -7.01
C ILE A 47 6.75 -0.76 -7.21
N GLY A 48 5.46 -0.41 -7.14
CA GLY A 48 5.00 0.97 -7.27
C GLY A 48 5.61 1.90 -6.22
N ALA A 49 5.85 1.43 -4.99
CA ALA A 49 6.58 2.22 -4.01
C ALA A 49 8.07 2.38 -4.40
N LEU A 50 8.72 1.31 -4.86
CA LEU A 50 10.14 1.36 -5.27
C LEU A 50 10.37 2.29 -6.47
N THR A 51 9.45 2.28 -7.43
CA THR A 51 9.49 3.11 -8.65
C THR A 51 8.79 4.45 -8.49
N GLU A 52 8.19 4.72 -7.33
CA GLU A 52 7.38 5.93 -7.05
C GLU A 52 6.22 6.13 -8.04
N ASP A 53 5.63 5.02 -8.47
CA ASP A 53 4.41 4.96 -9.28
C ASP A 53 3.23 4.56 -8.39
N MET A 54 2.44 5.57 -7.98
CA MET A 54 1.38 5.43 -6.97
C MET A 54 0.13 6.22 -7.38
N PHE A 55 -1.03 5.66 -7.10
CA PHE A 55 -2.32 6.32 -7.25
C PHE A 55 -2.66 7.12 -5.99
N ASP A 56 -2.90 8.43 -6.12
CA ASP A 56 -3.54 9.21 -5.06
C ASP A 56 -5.04 8.89 -5.08
N THR A 57 -5.48 8.02 -4.17
CA THR A 57 -6.88 7.58 -4.12
C THR A 57 -7.84 8.69 -3.74
N SER A 58 -7.37 9.86 -3.25
CA SER A 58 -8.23 11.01 -2.97
C SER A 58 -8.78 11.67 -4.23
N LEU A 59 -8.19 11.38 -5.40
CA LEU A 59 -8.68 11.84 -6.70
C LEU A 59 -9.89 11.05 -7.19
N GLU A 60 -10.16 9.88 -6.59
CA GLU A 60 -11.28 9.02 -6.96
C GLU A 60 -12.56 9.37 -6.19
N SER A 61 -13.69 9.37 -6.90
CA SER A 61 -15.01 9.59 -6.30
C SER A 61 -15.36 8.53 -5.24
N GLU A 62 -16.24 8.86 -4.29
CA GLU A 62 -16.76 7.89 -3.32
C GLU A 62 -17.43 6.70 -4.02
N GLN A 63 -18.14 6.96 -5.12
CA GLN A 63 -18.79 5.92 -5.93
C GLN A 63 -17.75 5.00 -6.58
N THR A 64 -16.66 5.56 -7.13
CA THR A 64 -15.56 4.76 -7.70
C THR A 64 -14.95 3.83 -6.66
N ILE A 65 -14.65 4.36 -5.47
CA ILE A 65 -14.09 3.55 -4.37
C ILE A 65 -15.10 2.48 -3.93
N ALA A 66 -16.39 2.81 -3.78
CA ALA A 66 -17.41 1.85 -3.38
C ALA A 66 -17.58 0.69 -4.39
N MET A 67 -17.38 0.93 -5.70
CA MET A 67 -17.44 -0.11 -6.72
C MET A 67 -16.36 -1.19 -6.56
N LEU A 68 -15.24 -0.90 -5.87
CA LEU A 68 -14.20 -1.89 -5.58
C LEU A 68 -14.75 -3.10 -4.80
N ARG A 69 -15.77 -2.89 -3.96
CA ARG A 69 -16.45 -3.96 -3.21
C ARG A 69 -17.04 -5.06 -4.09
N HIS A 70 -17.37 -4.73 -5.34
CA HIS A 70 -18.00 -5.63 -6.31
C HIS A 70 -17.10 -5.94 -7.52
N THR A 71 -15.83 -5.52 -7.49
CA THR A 71 -14.90 -5.69 -8.62
C THR A 71 -13.88 -6.78 -8.31
N PRO A 72 -13.81 -7.88 -9.08
CA PRO A 72 -12.79 -8.92 -8.87
C PRO A 72 -11.41 -8.48 -9.35
N GLY A 73 -10.37 -9.24 -8.98
CA GLY A 73 -8.99 -8.96 -9.37
C GLY A 73 -8.34 -7.87 -8.50
N GLY A 74 -7.22 -7.31 -8.96
CA GLY A 74 -6.50 -6.26 -8.23
C GLY A 74 -6.61 -4.92 -8.95
N ALA A 75 -7.45 -4.01 -8.43
CA ALA A 75 -7.73 -2.72 -9.06
C ALA A 75 -6.51 -1.81 -9.19
N PHE A 76 -5.48 -2.01 -8.35
CA PHE A 76 -4.22 -1.26 -8.39
C PHE A 76 -3.06 -2.07 -9.01
N GLY A 77 -3.36 -3.27 -9.52
CA GLY A 77 -2.34 -4.25 -9.89
C GLY A 77 -1.67 -4.90 -8.68
N SER A 78 -0.96 -6.00 -8.92
CA SER A 78 -0.22 -6.75 -7.91
C SER A 78 1.08 -7.29 -8.52
N CYS A 79 2.02 -7.68 -7.69
CA CYS A 79 3.23 -8.38 -8.13
C CYS A 79 3.58 -9.56 -7.21
N ARG A 80 4.53 -10.39 -7.65
CA ARG A 80 5.16 -11.45 -6.84
C ARG A 80 6.58 -11.06 -6.41
N PHE A 81 6.85 -9.75 -6.35
CA PHE A 81 8.15 -9.24 -5.95
C PHE A 81 8.35 -9.48 -4.45
N LYS A 82 9.42 -10.17 -4.10
CA LYS A 82 9.78 -10.49 -2.72
C LYS A 82 10.97 -9.63 -2.32
N LEU A 83 10.81 -8.81 -1.29
CA LEU A 83 11.93 -8.11 -0.68
C LEU A 83 12.90 -9.15 -0.07
N LYS A 84 14.15 -9.10 -0.53
CA LYS A 84 15.26 -9.81 0.09
C LYS A 84 15.50 -9.27 1.50
N SER A 85 16.31 -9.92 2.31
CA SER A 85 16.62 -9.35 3.62
C SER A 85 17.42 -8.04 3.48
N PRO A 86 17.40 -7.13 4.48
CA PRO A 86 18.20 -5.92 4.45
C PRO A 86 19.71 -6.18 4.28
N GLU A 87 20.21 -7.32 4.77
CA GLU A 87 21.61 -7.74 4.60
C GLU A 87 21.93 -8.07 3.13
N GLU A 88 20.95 -8.60 2.39
CA GLU A 88 21.11 -8.97 0.98
C GLU A 88 20.86 -7.79 0.04
N ASN A 89 19.90 -6.92 0.37
CA ASN A 89 19.57 -5.76 -0.47
C ASN A 89 19.04 -4.56 0.33
N LEU A 90 19.95 -3.88 1.02
CA LEU A 90 19.65 -2.65 1.78
C LEU A 90 19.00 -1.55 0.94
N ARG A 91 19.37 -1.46 -0.34
CA ARG A 91 18.94 -0.38 -1.25
C ARG A 91 17.42 -0.36 -1.47
N GLU A 92 16.76 -1.52 -1.52
CA GLU A 92 15.30 -1.57 -1.66
C GLU A 92 14.60 -0.94 -0.45
N TYR A 93 15.12 -1.18 0.75
CA TYR A 93 14.58 -0.61 1.98
C TYR A 93 14.82 0.89 2.06
N GLU A 94 16.05 1.34 1.79
CA GLU A 94 16.37 2.77 1.72
C GLU A 94 15.45 3.50 0.74
N ARG A 95 15.26 2.93 -0.46
CA ARG A 95 14.36 3.49 -1.46
C ARG A 95 12.91 3.57 -0.98
N LEU A 96 12.40 2.52 -0.33
CA LEU A 96 11.04 2.54 0.25
C LEU A 96 10.90 3.66 1.29
N ILE A 97 11.88 3.81 2.17
CA ILE A 97 11.86 4.85 3.21
C ILE A 97 11.99 6.25 2.62
N GLU A 98 12.81 6.44 1.59
CA GLU A 98 12.91 7.70 0.85
C GLU A 98 11.54 8.11 0.27
N VAL A 99 10.88 7.19 -0.43
CA VAL A 99 9.55 7.45 -1.02
C VAL A 99 8.52 7.69 0.08
N PHE A 100 8.48 6.88 1.14
CA PHE A 100 7.54 7.10 2.23
C PHE A 100 7.76 8.44 2.93
N ARG A 101 9.01 8.87 3.15
CA ARG A 101 9.30 10.20 3.70
C ARG A 101 8.89 11.33 2.76
N ALA A 102 9.15 11.20 1.46
CA ALA A 102 8.80 12.21 0.46
C ALA A 102 7.28 12.47 0.38
N HIS A 103 6.47 11.44 0.65
CA HIS A 103 5.00 11.51 0.63
C HIS A 103 4.36 11.53 2.02
N ASP A 104 5.15 11.78 3.09
CA ASP A 104 4.71 11.78 4.51
C ASP A 104 3.89 10.54 4.91
N ILE A 105 4.29 9.37 4.42
CA ILE A 105 3.65 8.08 4.68
C ILE A 105 4.15 7.53 6.02
N GLY A 106 3.22 7.30 6.94
CA GLY A 106 3.46 6.67 8.24
C GLY A 106 2.75 5.33 8.45
N TYR A 107 1.84 4.98 7.55
CA TYR A 107 1.08 3.73 7.61
C TYR A 107 1.36 2.87 6.38
N PHE A 108 1.61 1.58 6.58
CA PHE A 108 1.87 0.62 5.52
C PHE A 108 0.87 -0.54 5.60
N PHE A 109 -0.10 -0.56 4.70
CA PHE A 109 -1.13 -1.60 4.60
C PHE A 109 -0.82 -2.53 3.43
N TYR A 110 -0.40 -3.76 3.72
CA TYR A 110 0.06 -4.70 2.70
C TYR A 110 -0.86 -5.91 2.58
N ASN A 111 -1.68 -5.91 1.53
CA ASN A 111 -2.77 -6.86 1.33
C ASN A 111 -2.31 -8.05 0.46
N GLY A 112 -1.96 -9.16 1.13
CA GLY A 112 -1.49 -10.37 0.47
C GLY A 112 -1.26 -11.53 1.44
N GLY A 113 -0.73 -12.64 0.93
CA GLY A 113 -0.49 -13.88 1.68
C GLY A 113 0.77 -13.87 2.55
N GLY A 114 1.27 -15.07 2.91
CA GLY A 114 2.39 -15.24 3.86
C GLY A 114 3.68 -14.48 3.50
N ASP A 115 4.15 -14.57 2.24
CA ASP A 115 5.33 -13.80 1.78
C ASP A 115 5.13 -12.28 1.86
N SER A 116 3.87 -11.83 1.77
CA SER A 116 3.54 -10.41 1.93
C SER A 116 3.67 -10.00 3.39
N GLN A 117 3.25 -10.84 4.32
CA GLN A 117 3.42 -10.56 5.75
C GLN A 117 4.89 -10.58 6.19
N ASP A 118 5.72 -11.45 5.59
CA ASP A 118 7.19 -11.41 5.76
C ASP A 118 7.77 -10.07 5.28
N THR A 119 7.33 -9.59 4.10
CA THR A 119 7.70 -8.26 3.58
C THR A 119 7.30 -7.14 4.53
N ALA A 120 6.05 -7.13 5.02
CA ALA A 120 5.56 -6.14 5.96
C ALA A 120 6.37 -6.14 7.27
N ASN A 121 6.71 -7.32 7.78
CA ASN A 121 7.52 -7.47 8.99
C ASN A 121 8.94 -6.91 8.80
N LYS A 122 9.58 -7.17 7.65
CA LYS A 122 10.90 -6.62 7.34
C LYS A 122 10.88 -5.10 7.22
N VAL A 123 9.87 -4.54 6.54
CA VAL A 123 9.68 -3.09 6.43
C VAL A 123 9.46 -2.46 7.81
N ALA A 124 8.64 -3.07 8.66
CA ALA A 124 8.41 -2.59 10.02
C ALA A 124 9.69 -2.64 10.87
N SER A 125 10.47 -3.72 10.77
CA SER A 125 11.73 -3.87 11.51
C SER A 125 12.80 -2.89 11.06
N PHE A 126 12.84 -2.56 9.77
CA PHE A 126 13.82 -1.63 9.20
C PHE A 126 13.47 -0.15 9.47
N SER A 127 12.17 0.16 9.59
CA SER A 127 11.66 1.52 9.78
C SER A 127 11.51 1.94 11.24
N ALA A 128 11.77 1.01 12.17
CA ALA A 128 11.72 1.23 13.61
C ALA A 128 12.82 2.17 14.13
#